data_AF-A0A1X7T254-F1
#
_entry.id   AF-A0A1X7T254-F1
#
_cell.length_a   1.000
_cell.length_b   1.000
_cell.length_c   1.000
_cell.angle_alpha   90.00
_cell.angle_beta   90.00
_cell.angle_gamma   90.00
#
_symmetry.space_group_name_H-M   'P 1'
#
loop_
_entity.id
_entity.type
_entity.pdbx_description
1 polymer ?
#
loop_
_entity_poly.entity_id
_entity_poly.type
_entity_poly.pdbx_seq_one_letter_code
_entity_poly.pdbx_strand_id
1 'polypeptide(L)'
;YYEKLKAKDAEILEIKTQVEEKKQIITEDYEKLKLKVADMEEQYLKEKQIIIDDNQNLISEKDKVIAKLTSNEKQIITDLKEKELYIAKLVKERQERVLKQPIKETSSIGLQFNYLIPSMDSLDSSIIIAGQKLFILQGDRSHSLQWEKYGFSLECPQGAVSKDTEVAVTALAGGNFKVPKGTVLVSAVYAISVSKALLKPLVIELQHCVDLRNTSQTGCLKFVRAPLKFPNAYQFSIVEGGSFSVGNRYGCIERDEFCALGIAHVGNGDIPNGGGNGSENDTQTQGIQ
;
A
#
# COMPACT_ATOMS: atom_id res chain seq x y z
N TYR A 1 36.61 64.10 -73.54
CA TYR A 1 35.59 63.05 -73.73
C TYR A 1 36.23 61.67 -73.77
N TYR A 2 37.20 61.44 -74.66
CA TYR A 2 37.90 60.16 -74.85
C TYR A 2 38.58 59.58 -73.60
N GLU A 3 39.32 60.40 -72.82
CA GLU A 3 39.99 59.94 -71.59
C GLU A 3 39.03 59.45 -70.50
N LYS A 4 37.85 60.08 -70.36
CA LYS A 4 36.81 59.64 -69.40
C LYS A 4 36.18 58.31 -69.80
N LEU A 5 36.14 58.02 -71.11
CA LEU A 5 35.60 56.76 -71.64
C LEU A 5 36.56 55.61 -71.33
N LYS A 6 37.86 55.83 -71.59
CA LYS A 6 38.93 54.87 -71.34
C LYS A 6 39.07 54.48 -69.85
N ALA A 7 38.88 55.45 -68.94
CA ALA A 7 38.86 55.19 -67.50
C ALA A 7 37.66 54.31 -67.07
N LYS A 8 36.47 54.56 -67.64
CA LYS A 8 35.28 53.72 -67.38
C LYS A 8 35.44 52.30 -67.94
N ASP A 9 36.05 52.16 -69.11
CA ASP A 9 36.31 50.85 -69.71
C ASP A 9 37.26 50.00 -68.84
N ALA A 10 38.27 50.64 -68.23
CA ALA A 10 39.17 49.98 -67.29
C ALA A 10 38.46 49.55 -65.99
N GLU A 11 37.61 50.41 -65.43
CA GLU A 11 36.81 50.10 -64.22
C GLU A 11 35.80 48.96 -64.47
N ILE A 12 35.15 48.94 -65.63
CA ILE A 12 34.26 47.84 -66.04
C ILE A 12 35.01 46.52 -66.17
N LEU A 13 36.23 46.55 -66.73
CA LEU A 13 37.06 45.36 -66.88
C LEU A 13 37.49 44.80 -65.51
N GLU A 14 37.86 45.67 -64.58
CA GLU A 14 38.23 45.29 -63.21
C GLU A 14 37.05 44.68 -62.44
N ILE A 15 35.88 45.32 -62.50
CA ILE A 15 34.64 44.79 -61.90
C ILE A 15 34.30 43.43 -62.50
N LYS A 16 34.44 43.25 -63.81
CA LYS A 16 34.17 41.98 -64.49
C LYS A 16 35.09 40.86 -64.00
N THR A 17 36.38 41.16 -63.80
CA THR A 17 37.34 40.19 -63.23
C THR A 17 36.96 39.79 -61.80
N GLN A 18 36.65 40.76 -60.94
CA GLN A 18 36.23 40.48 -59.56
C GLN A 18 34.91 39.68 -59.49
N VAL A 19 33.98 39.92 -60.42
CA VAL A 19 32.72 39.17 -60.51
C VAL A 19 32.98 37.72 -60.90
N GLU A 20 33.88 37.46 -61.85
CA GLU A 20 34.21 36.09 -62.26
C GLU A 20 34.96 35.33 -61.15
N GLU A 21 35.88 35.99 -60.44
CA GLU A 21 36.56 35.42 -59.26
C GLU A 21 35.57 35.04 -58.16
N LYS A 22 34.65 35.95 -57.80
CA LYS A 22 33.60 35.68 -56.80
C LYS A 22 32.69 34.54 -57.22
N LYS A 23 32.34 34.47 -58.50
CA LYS A 23 31.52 33.38 -59.06
C LYS A 23 32.23 32.03 -58.98
N GLN A 24 33.54 32.00 -59.21
CA GLN A 24 34.35 30.80 -59.04
C GLN A 24 34.38 30.35 -57.56
N ILE A 25 34.64 31.27 -56.63
CA ILE A 25 34.63 30.98 -55.18
C ILE A 25 33.27 30.42 -54.73
N ILE A 26 32.17 31.05 -55.15
CA ILE A 26 30.80 30.59 -54.79
C ILE A 26 30.56 29.17 -55.32
N THR A 27 31.07 28.86 -56.51
CA THR A 27 30.90 27.53 -57.11
C THR A 27 31.69 26.46 -56.33
N GLU A 28 32.92 26.77 -55.96
CA GLU A 28 33.76 25.87 -55.16
C GLU A 28 33.18 25.65 -53.75
N ASP A 29 32.71 26.71 -53.10
CA ASP A 29 32.07 26.64 -51.78
C ASP A 29 30.75 25.84 -51.84
N TYR A 30 29.98 25.97 -52.90
CA TYR A 30 28.74 25.21 -53.10
C TYR A 30 29.02 23.70 -53.23
N GLU A 31 30.00 23.30 -54.04
CA GLU A 31 30.37 21.88 -54.16
C GLU A 31 30.95 21.32 -52.86
N LYS A 32 31.74 22.11 -52.13
CA LYS A 32 32.26 21.72 -50.82
C LYS A 32 31.15 21.55 -49.78
N LEU A 33 30.15 22.43 -49.78
CA LEU A 33 28.99 22.33 -48.91
C LEU A 33 28.17 21.08 -49.23
N LYS A 34 27.94 20.80 -50.52
CA LYS A 34 27.22 19.62 -51.00
C LYS A 34 27.89 18.32 -50.55
N LEU A 35 29.22 18.23 -50.62
CA LEU A 35 29.97 17.08 -50.11
C LEU A 35 29.81 16.89 -48.59
N LYS A 36 29.86 17.97 -47.81
CA LYS A 36 29.66 17.91 -46.35
C LYS A 36 28.25 17.46 -45.97
N VAL A 37 27.24 17.91 -46.71
CA VAL A 37 25.85 17.48 -46.48
C VAL A 37 25.71 15.99 -46.74
N ALA A 38 26.28 15.48 -47.83
CA ALA A 38 26.24 14.05 -48.15
C ALA A 38 26.96 13.18 -47.09
N ASP A 39 28.13 13.62 -46.61
CA ASP A 39 28.89 12.93 -45.56
C ASP A 39 28.11 12.88 -44.23
N MET A 40 27.48 14.00 -43.85
CA MET A 40 26.65 14.09 -42.65
C MET A 40 25.40 13.21 -42.74
N GLU A 41 24.76 13.15 -43.92
CA GLU A 41 23.62 12.25 -44.17
C GLU A 41 24.05 10.77 -44.05
N GLU A 42 25.19 10.40 -44.64
CA GLU A 42 25.73 9.03 -44.55
C GLU A 42 26.03 8.63 -43.10
N GLN A 43 26.65 9.53 -42.33
CA GLN A 43 26.91 9.30 -40.91
C GLN A 43 25.61 9.12 -40.12
N TYR A 44 24.62 9.98 -40.34
CA TYR A 44 23.31 9.89 -39.67
C TYR A 44 22.61 8.55 -39.97
N LEU A 45 22.67 8.09 -41.23
CA LEU A 45 22.12 6.78 -41.61
C LEU A 45 22.83 5.63 -40.92
N LYS A 46 24.18 5.66 -40.82
CA LYS A 46 24.97 4.63 -40.12
C LYS A 46 24.63 4.57 -38.64
N GLU A 47 24.58 5.72 -37.95
CA GLU A 47 24.23 5.78 -36.52
C GLU A 47 22.81 5.25 -36.28
N LYS A 48 21.86 5.62 -37.14
CA LYS A 48 20.48 5.11 -37.05
C LYS A 48 20.41 3.59 -37.23
N GLN A 49 21.20 3.02 -38.14
CA GLN A 49 21.24 1.57 -38.35
C GLN A 49 21.79 0.83 -37.13
N ILE A 50 22.86 1.34 -36.50
CA ILE A 50 23.42 0.77 -35.26
C ILE A 50 22.35 0.72 -34.15
N ILE A 51 21.61 1.83 -33.95
CA ILE A 51 20.55 1.90 -32.96
C ILE A 51 19.42 0.90 -33.25
N ILE A 52 19.08 0.68 -34.53
CA ILE A 52 18.07 -0.30 -34.92
C ILE A 52 18.55 -1.72 -34.60
N ASP A 53 19.79 -2.05 -34.95
CA ASP A 53 20.37 -3.38 -34.74
C ASP A 53 20.49 -3.71 -33.24
N ASP A 54 20.94 -2.75 -32.42
CA ASP A 54 21.03 -2.89 -30.96
C ASP A 54 19.65 -3.12 -30.32
N ASN A 55 18.64 -2.36 -30.75
CA ASN A 55 17.27 -2.53 -30.25
C ASN A 55 16.68 -3.89 -30.66
N GLN A 56 16.95 -4.37 -31.88
CA GLN A 56 16.51 -5.71 -32.31
C GLN A 56 17.16 -6.82 -31.47
N ASN A 57 18.45 -6.68 -31.15
CA ASN A 57 19.13 -7.64 -30.29
C ASN A 57 18.53 -7.65 -28.87
N LEU A 58 18.30 -6.47 -28.27
CA LEU A 58 17.65 -6.34 -26.96
C LEU A 58 16.24 -6.95 -26.93
N ILE A 59 15.47 -6.81 -28.01
CA ILE A 59 14.15 -7.44 -28.14
C ILE A 59 14.28 -8.97 -28.15
N SER A 60 15.21 -9.51 -28.95
CA SER A 60 15.47 -10.96 -29.01
C SER A 60 15.89 -11.55 -27.67
N GLU A 61 16.72 -10.85 -26.90
CA GLU A 61 17.08 -11.27 -25.54
C GLU A 61 15.90 -11.22 -24.58
N LYS A 62 15.08 -10.16 -24.63
CA LYS A 62 13.86 -10.05 -23.81
C LYS A 62 12.88 -11.20 -24.11
N ASP A 63 12.66 -11.54 -25.37
CA ASP A 63 11.78 -12.64 -25.75
C ASP A 63 12.26 -13.99 -25.19
N LYS A 64 13.58 -14.25 -25.21
CA LYS A 64 14.16 -15.45 -24.59
C LYS A 64 13.92 -15.50 -23.09
N VAL A 65 14.01 -14.37 -22.39
CA VAL A 65 13.75 -14.29 -20.93
C VAL A 65 12.25 -14.52 -20.65
N ILE A 66 11.37 -13.89 -21.41
CA ILE A 66 9.91 -14.06 -21.28
C ILE A 66 9.52 -15.53 -21.49
N ALA A 67 10.08 -16.20 -22.51
CA ALA A 67 9.82 -17.61 -22.76
C ALA A 67 10.24 -18.51 -21.58
N LYS A 68 11.41 -18.25 -20.97
CA LYS A 68 11.87 -18.98 -19.78
C LYS A 68 10.95 -18.76 -18.57
N LEU A 69 10.58 -17.51 -18.28
CA LEU A 69 9.68 -17.18 -17.17
C LEU A 69 8.30 -17.83 -17.35
N THR A 70 7.75 -17.77 -18.57
CA THR A 70 6.46 -18.38 -18.90
C THR A 70 6.50 -19.91 -18.74
N SER A 71 7.60 -20.55 -19.11
CA SER A 71 7.79 -21.99 -18.91
C SER A 71 7.84 -22.36 -17.42
N ASN A 72 8.57 -21.58 -16.62
CA ASN A 72 8.68 -21.81 -15.17
C ASN A 72 7.33 -21.61 -14.46
N GLU A 73 6.57 -20.59 -14.83
CA GLU A 73 5.24 -20.32 -14.28
C GLU A 73 4.27 -21.49 -14.56
N LYS A 74 4.26 -22.01 -15.80
CA LYS A 74 3.45 -23.19 -16.16
C LYS A 74 3.81 -24.42 -15.33
N GLN A 75 5.09 -24.64 -15.05
CA GLN A 75 5.53 -25.74 -14.19
C GLN A 75 5.00 -25.57 -12.76
N ILE A 76 5.16 -24.38 -12.17
CA ILE A 76 4.69 -24.08 -10.80
C ILE A 76 3.18 -24.28 -10.68
N ILE A 77 2.39 -23.80 -11.65
CA ILE A 77 0.93 -23.96 -11.64
C ILE A 77 0.55 -25.44 -11.69
N THR A 78 1.27 -26.25 -12.47
CA THR A 78 1.02 -27.69 -12.57
C THR A 78 1.32 -28.39 -11.25
N ASP A 79 2.46 -28.10 -10.64
CA ASP A 79 2.86 -28.67 -9.34
C ASP A 79 1.88 -28.31 -8.21
N LEU A 80 1.36 -27.08 -8.22
CA LEU A 80 0.36 -26.63 -7.25
C LEU A 80 -0.97 -27.38 -7.43
N LYS A 81 -1.44 -27.56 -8.67
CA LYS A 81 -2.67 -28.31 -8.96
C LYS A 81 -2.57 -29.77 -8.52
N GLU A 82 -1.40 -30.40 -8.69
CA GLU A 82 -1.17 -31.77 -8.21
C GLU A 82 -1.24 -31.86 -6.68
N LYS A 83 -0.65 -30.89 -5.97
CA LYS A 83 -0.72 -30.81 -4.50
C LYS A 83 -2.13 -30.58 -3.99
N GLU A 84 -2.92 -29.72 -4.65
CA GLU A 84 -4.34 -29.52 -4.31
C GLU A 84 -5.14 -30.81 -4.46
N LEU A 85 -4.94 -31.55 -5.56
CA LEU A 85 -5.62 -32.83 -5.78
C LEU A 85 -5.23 -33.88 -4.72
N TYR A 86 -3.96 -33.90 -4.30
CA TYR A 86 -3.49 -34.78 -3.25
C TYR A 86 -4.11 -34.45 -1.88
N ILE A 87 -4.17 -33.16 -1.53
CA ILE A 87 -4.83 -32.70 -0.30
C ILE A 87 -6.31 -33.08 -0.31
N ALA A 88 -7.01 -32.88 -1.44
CA ALA A 88 -8.42 -33.25 -1.57
C ALA A 88 -8.66 -34.74 -1.33
N LYS A 89 -7.77 -35.61 -1.83
CA LYS A 89 -7.82 -37.07 -1.56
C LYS A 89 -7.64 -37.39 -0.08
N LEU A 90 -6.64 -36.79 0.58
CA LEU A 90 -6.40 -37.00 2.02
C LEU A 90 -7.56 -36.52 2.89
N VAL A 91 -8.17 -35.38 2.54
CA VAL A 91 -9.34 -34.85 3.26
C VAL A 91 -10.52 -35.83 3.15
N LYS A 92 -10.80 -36.32 1.93
CA LYS A 92 -11.87 -37.30 1.71
C LYS A 92 -11.63 -38.60 2.48
N GLU A 93 -10.40 -39.12 2.45
CA GLU A 93 -10.03 -40.33 3.19
C GLU A 93 -10.19 -40.15 4.71
N ARG A 94 -9.78 -38.99 5.25
CA ARG A 94 -9.98 -38.69 6.68
C ARG A 94 -11.46 -38.62 7.04
N GLN A 95 -12.30 -38.03 6.19
CA GLN A 95 -13.74 -37.91 6.43
C GLN A 95 -14.44 -39.27 6.44
N GLU A 96 -14.05 -40.18 5.53
CA GLU A 96 -14.55 -41.56 5.51
C GLU A 96 -14.10 -42.39 6.72
N ARG A 97 -12.88 -42.16 7.24
CA ARG A 97 -12.40 -42.81 8.48
C ARG A 97 -13.12 -42.31 9.73
N VAL A 98 -13.45 -41.01 9.79
CA VAL A 98 -14.19 -40.41 10.92
C VAL A 98 -15.62 -40.97 10.99
N LEU A 99 -16.26 -41.27 9.86
CA LEU A 99 -17.63 -41.78 9.82
C LEU A 99 -17.78 -43.26 10.26
N LYS A 100 -16.68 -44.03 10.32
CA LYS A 100 -16.71 -45.48 10.64
C LYS A 100 -16.35 -45.83 12.10
N GLN A 101 -16.03 -44.85 12.95
CA GLN A 101 -15.75 -45.12 14.36
C GLN A 101 -17.05 -45.13 15.18
N PRO A 102 -17.25 -46.10 16.10
CA PRO A 102 -18.38 -46.06 17.02
C PRO A 102 -18.21 -44.84 17.92
N ILE A 103 -19.15 -43.91 17.83
CA ILE A 103 -19.22 -42.75 18.71
C ILE A 103 -19.53 -43.28 20.11
N LYS A 104 -18.48 -43.49 20.93
CA LYS A 104 -18.64 -43.36 22.37
C LYS A 104 -18.99 -41.90 22.59
N GLU A 105 -20.19 -41.65 23.09
CA GLU A 105 -20.62 -40.34 23.57
C GLU A 105 -19.58 -39.81 24.55
N THR A 106 -18.64 -39.07 24.01
CA THR A 106 -17.97 -38.01 24.71
C THR A 106 -18.61 -36.75 24.15
N SER A 107 -19.04 -35.86 25.03
CA SER A 107 -19.58 -34.53 24.74
C SER A 107 -18.52 -33.62 24.08
N SER A 108 -17.92 -34.11 23.01
CA SER A 108 -16.77 -33.58 22.31
C SER A 108 -17.20 -32.37 21.49
N ILE A 109 -17.19 -31.20 22.14
CA ILE A 109 -16.51 -29.95 21.78
C ILE A 109 -16.04 -29.90 20.30
N GLY A 110 -16.98 -30.01 19.38
CA GLY A 110 -16.75 -30.04 17.95
C GLY A 110 -17.89 -29.29 17.30
N LEU A 111 -17.54 -28.31 16.46
CA LEU A 111 -18.40 -27.37 15.76
C LEU A 111 -18.98 -26.23 16.62
N GLN A 112 -18.22 -25.12 16.72
CA GLN A 112 -18.71 -23.72 16.64
C GLN A 112 -17.59 -22.72 17.00
N PHE A 113 -16.47 -22.69 16.26
CA PHE A 113 -15.71 -21.44 16.19
C PHE A 113 -16.02 -20.80 14.85
N ASN A 114 -17.03 -19.94 14.86
CA ASN A 114 -17.19 -18.91 13.84
C ASN A 114 -15.98 -17.98 14.01
N TYR A 115 -14.81 -18.36 13.47
CA TYR A 115 -13.78 -17.38 13.16
C TYR A 115 -14.51 -16.32 12.37
N LEU A 116 -14.52 -15.11 12.91
CA LEU A 116 -15.11 -13.96 12.28
C LEU A 116 -14.27 -13.60 11.04
N ILE A 117 -14.30 -14.47 10.03
CA ILE A 117 -14.60 -13.97 8.70
C ILE A 117 -15.96 -13.31 8.92
N PRO A 118 -16.10 -11.99 8.72
CA PRO A 118 -17.38 -11.47 8.31
C PRO A 118 -17.97 -12.49 7.34
N SER A 119 -19.00 -13.25 7.72
CA SER A 119 -19.72 -14.10 6.77
C SER A 119 -20.01 -13.18 5.58
N MET A 120 -19.31 -13.40 4.47
CA MET A 120 -19.53 -12.63 3.24
C MET A 120 -21.01 -12.74 2.82
N ASP A 121 -21.70 -13.75 3.34
CA ASP A 121 -23.09 -14.07 3.07
C ASP A 121 -24.09 -13.28 3.94
N SER A 122 -23.66 -12.43 4.89
CA SER A 122 -24.60 -11.58 5.65
C SER A 122 -24.08 -10.23 6.14
N LEU A 123 -22.81 -9.87 5.93
CA LEU A 123 -22.35 -8.54 6.31
C LEU A 123 -22.56 -7.52 5.21
N ASP A 124 -23.36 -6.52 5.57
CA ASP A 124 -23.45 -5.17 5.02
C ASP A 124 -22.19 -4.84 4.19
N SER A 125 -22.35 -4.69 2.87
CA SER A 125 -21.31 -4.54 1.83
C SER A 125 -20.38 -3.33 2.00
N SER A 126 -20.41 -2.68 3.16
CA SER A 126 -19.69 -1.48 3.54
C SER A 126 -18.35 -1.73 4.25
N ILE A 127 -18.08 -2.94 4.74
CA ILE A 127 -16.87 -3.24 5.51
C ILE A 127 -15.67 -3.48 4.58
N ILE A 128 -14.60 -2.73 4.81
CA ILE A 128 -13.35 -2.81 4.07
C ILE A 128 -12.31 -3.53 4.94
N ILE A 129 -11.94 -4.74 4.54
CA ILE A 129 -10.91 -5.54 5.21
C ILE A 129 -9.53 -5.15 4.67
N ALA A 130 -8.64 -4.73 5.56
CA ALA A 130 -7.27 -4.34 5.22
C ALA A 130 -6.29 -5.52 5.31
N GLY A 131 -6.54 -6.47 6.20
CA GLY A 131 -5.72 -7.66 6.40
C GLY A 131 -6.28 -8.60 7.46
N GLN A 132 -5.83 -9.85 7.43
CA GLN A 132 -6.19 -10.89 8.41
C GLN A 132 -4.94 -11.61 8.91
N LYS A 133 -4.96 -12.02 10.19
CA LYS A 133 -3.89 -12.80 10.80
C LYS A 133 -4.47 -13.84 11.76
N LEU A 134 -3.97 -15.07 11.65
CA LEU A 134 -4.29 -16.19 12.53
C LEU A 134 -2.99 -16.69 13.18
N PHE A 135 -3.02 -16.95 14.48
CA PHE A 135 -1.87 -17.47 15.21
C PHE A 135 -2.32 -18.24 16.45
N ILE A 136 -1.41 -19.02 17.04
CA ILE A 136 -1.67 -19.88 18.19
C ILE A 136 -0.88 -19.36 19.39
N LEU A 137 -1.56 -19.15 20.51
CA LEU A 137 -0.99 -18.87 21.82
C LEU A 137 -0.80 -20.17 22.58
N GLN A 138 0.41 -20.39 23.11
CA GLN A 138 0.76 -21.54 23.95
C GLN A 138 0.91 -21.10 25.41
N GLY A 139 0.54 -21.97 26.35
CA GLY A 139 0.39 -21.60 27.77
C GLY A 139 1.66 -21.55 28.59
N ASP A 140 2.75 -22.09 28.06
CA ASP A 140 4.03 -22.28 28.75
C ASP A 140 4.88 -21.00 28.82
N ARG A 141 4.68 -20.05 27.90
CA ARG A 141 5.46 -18.81 27.78
C ARG A 141 4.63 -17.59 27.42
N SER A 142 5.18 -16.41 27.69
CA SER A 142 4.64 -15.17 27.14
C SER A 142 4.80 -15.14 25.61
N HIS A 143 3.80 -14.66 24.90
CA HIS A 143 3.84 -14.50 23.44
C HIS A 143 3.53 -13.05 23.09
N SER A 144 4.26 -12.48 22.14
CA SER A 144 3.92 -11.17 21.58
C SER A 144 3.77 -11.30 20.07
N LEU A 145 2.67 -10.76 19.56
CA LEU A 145 2.40 -10.57 18.16
C LEU A 145 2.56 -9.08 17.84
N GLN A 146 3.51 -8.77 16.98
CA GLN A 146 3.62 -7.45 16.37
C GLN A 146 3.07 -7.51 14.94
N TRP A 147 2.19 -6.58 14.60
CA TRP A 147 1.63 -6.42 13.27
C TRP A 147 1.71 -4.95 12.83
N GLU A 148 2.95 -4.46 12.81
CA GLU A 148 3.33 -3.06 12.54
C GLU A 148 2.66 -2.48 11.29
N LYS A 149 2.57 -3.25 10.20
CA LYS A 149 1.93 -2.84 8.94
C LYS A 149 0.52 -2.27 9.16
N TYR A 150 -0.21 -2.77 10.15
CA TYR A 150 -1.55 -2.33 10.48
C TYR A 150 -1.64 -1.74 11.88
N GLY A 151 -0.54 -1.31 12.51
CA GLY A 151 -0.57 -0.61 13.79
C GLY A 151 -1.17 -1.42 14.95
N PHE A 152 -1.01 -2.73 14.96
CA PHE A 152 -1.58 -3.62 15.97
C PHE A 152 -0.48 -4.42 16.68
N SER A 153 -0.54 -4.49 17.99
CA SER A 153 0.20 -5.45 18.79
C SER A 153 -0.71 -6.19 19.76
N LEU A 154 -0.35 -7.42 20.09
CA LEU A 154 -1.02 -8.22 21.11
C LEU A 154 0.02 -9.00 21.89
N GLU A 155 0.01 -8.84 23.20
CA GLU A 155 0.83 -9.59 24.13
C GLU A 155 -0.04 -10.50 24.99
N CYS A 156 0.39 -11.75 25.10
CA CYS A 156 -0.19 -12.79 25.92
C CYS A 156 0.71 -13.01 27.14
N PRO A 157 0.28 -12.59 28.33
CA PRO A 157 1.01 -12.87 29.56
C PRO A 157 1.16 -14.37 29.80
N GLN A 158 2.22 -14.76 30.51
CA GLN A 158 2.42 -16.16 30.88
C GLN A 158 1.25 -16.67 31.75
N GLY A 159 0.72 -17.84 31.37
CA GLY A 159 -0.43 -18.45 32.01
C GLY A 159 -1.77 -17.82 31.65
N ALA A 160 -1.85 -16.93 30.65
CA ALA A 160 -3.12 -16.42 30.13
C ALA A 160 -3.91 -17.50 29.37
N VAL A 161 -3.25 -18.54 28.85
CA VAL A 161 -3.88 -19.68 28.17
C VAL A 161 -3.41 -20.99 28.82
N SER A 162 -4.31 -21.96 28.99
CA SER A 162 -3.98 -23.28 29.56
C SER A 162 -3.71 -24.36 28.52
N LYS A 163 -4.12 -24.11 27.28
CA LYS A 163 -3.97 -24.98 26.11
C LYS A 163 -3.75 -24.09 24.89
N ASP A 164 -3.25 -24.68 23.81
CA ASP A 164 -3.13 -24.02 22.51
C ASP A 164 -4.43 -23.29 22.14
N THR A 165 -4.37 -21.97 22.10
CA THR A 165 -5.53 -21.09 21.88
C THR A 165 -5.29 -20.33 20.59
N GLU A 166 -6.20 -20.47 19.64
CA GLU A 166 -6.12 -19.77 18.37
C GLU A 166 -6.67 -18.36 18.53
N VAL A 167 -5.97 -17.39 17.96
CA VAL A 167 -6.37 -15.99 17.93
C VAL A 167 -6.45 -15.56 16.48
N ALA A 168 -7.62 -15.06 16.09
CA ALA A 168 -7.84 -14.45 14.79
C ALA A 168 -8.05 -12.95 14.96
N VAL A 169 -7.34 -12.18 14.13
CA VAL A 169 -7.42 -10.72 14.10
C VAL A 169 -7.67 -10.29 12.66
N THR A 170 -8.74 -9.51 12.44
CA THR A 170 -9.04 -8.87 11.15
C THR A 170 -8.96 -7.37 11.31
N ALA A 171 -8.06 -6.72 10.57
CA ALA A 171 -7.97 -5.27 10.51
C ALA A 171 -8.99 -4.73 9.50
N LEU A 172 -9.84 -3.81 9.96
CA LEU A 172 -10.90 -3.17 9.19
C LEU A 172 -10.50 -1.71 8.94
N ALA A 173 -10.32 -1.34 7.68
CA ALA A 173 -9.99 0.03 7.27
C ALA A 173 -11.23 0.94 7.20
N GLY A 174 -12.42 0.35 7.05
CA GLY A 174 -13.67 1.09 6.92
C GLY A 174 -14.88 0.19 7.08
N GLY A 175 -16.04 0.80 7.29
CA GLY A 175 -17.30 0.11 7.55
C GLY A 175 -18.39 1.10 7.94
N ASN A 176 -19.65 0.68 7.88
CA ASN A 176 -20.77 1.44 8.43
C ASN A 176 -20.80 1.36 9.97
N PHE A 177 -19.74 1.85 10.61
CA PHE A 177 -19.57 1.81 12.05
C PHE A 177 -20.44 2.86 12.73
N LYS A 178 -21.27 2.43 13.68
CA LYS A 178 -22.10 3.33 14.50
C LYS A 178 -21.34 3.67 15.76
N VAL A 179 -20.70 4.83 15.79
CA VAL A 179 -19.91 5.30 16.94
C VAL A 179 -20.73 6.15 17.92
N PRO A 180 -20.35 6.22 19.20
CA PRO A 180 -21.01 7.10 20.18
C PRO A 180 -21.04 8.57 19.71
N LYS A 181 -22.11 9.30 20.08
CA LYS A 181 -22.23 10.73 19.74
C LYS A 181 -21.04 11.52 20.31
N GLY A 182 -20.57 12.51 19.55
CA GLY A 182 -19.43 13.34 19.94
C GLY A 182 -18.09 12.61 19.85
N THR A 183 -18.03 11.44 19.22
CA THR A 183 -16.79 10.69 19.04
C THR A 183 -16.44 10.46 17.58
N VAL A 184 -15.15 10.35 17.29
CA VAL A 184 -14.61 10.05 15.96
C VAL A 184 -13.56 8.95 16.09
N LEU A 185 -13.65 7.90 15.26
CA LEU A 185 -12.60 6.87 15.20
C LEU A 185 -11.29 7.47 14.71
N VAL A 186 -10.21 7.20 15.44
CA VAL A 186 -8.86 7.70 15.14
C VAL A 186 -7.83 6.58 15.01
N SER A 187 -8.29 5.33 14.98
CA SER A 187 -7.53 4.14 14.63
C SER A 187 -8.28 3.31 13.59
N ALA A 188 -7.62 2.32 13.00
CA ALA A 188 -8.33 1.19 12.40
C ALA A 188 -9.15 0.44 13.46
N VAL A 189 -10.10 -0.38 13.00
CA VAL A 189 -10.88 -1.27 13.87
C VAL A 189 -10.35 -2.69 13.71
N TYR A 190 -10.20 -3.42 14.81
CA TYR A 190 -9.73 -4.80 14.81
C TYR A 190 -10.83 -5.71 15.34
N ALA A 191 -11.30 -6.62 14.50
CA ALA A 191 -12.16 -7.71 14.95
C ALA A 191 -11.26 -8.82 15.49
N ILE A 192 -11.32 -9.05 16.81
CA ILE A 192 -10.49 -10.04 17.51
C ILE A 192 -11.40 -11.17 17.98
N SER A 193 -10.92 -12.40 17.85
CA SER A 193 -11.59 -13.58 18.41
C SER A 193 -10.56 -14.59 18.91
N VAL A 194 -10.91 -15.30 19.99
CA VAL A 194 -10.10 -16.35 20.60
C VAL A 194 -10.88 -17.65 20.64
N SER A 195 -10.22 -18.79 20.40
CA SER A 195 -10.90 -20.10 20.38
C SER A 195 -11.13 -20.71 21.76
N LYS A 196 -10.56 -20.14 22.83
CA LYS A 196 -10.72 -20.66 24.19
C LYS A 196 -10.80 -19.50 25.17
N ALA A 197 -11.51 -19.72 26.28
CA ALA A 197 -11.53 -18.78 27.39
C ALA A 197 -10.11 -18.57 27.93
N LEU A 198 -9.79 -17.31 28.22
CA LEU A 198 -8.51 -16.93 28.79
C LEU A 198 -8.56 -16.98 30.32
N LEU A 199 -7.42 -17.26 30.93
CA LEU A 199 -7.23 -17.23 32.39
C LEU A 199 -6.74 -15.87 32.87
N LYS A 200 -6.14 -15.08 31.98
CA LYS A 200 -5.71 -13.69 32.22
C LYS A 200 -5.99 -12.87 30.97
N PRO A 201 -6.22 -11.55 31.10
CA PRO A 201 -6.36 -10.66 29.95
C PRO A 201 -5.12 -10.68 29.05
N LEU A 202 -5.33 -10.46 27.75
CA LEU A 202 -4.26 -10.11 26.81
C LEU A 202 -4.05 -8.59 26.85
N VAL A 203 -2.83 -8.15 26.62
CA VAL A 203 -2.49 -6.74 26.45
C VAL A 203 -2.56 -6.43 24.96
N ILE A 204 -3.36 -5.45 24.56
CA ILE A 204 -3.55 -5.04 23.17
C ILE A 204 -3.06 -3.61 23.02
N GLU A 205 -2.22 -3.35 22.01
CA GLU A 205 -1.88 -1.98 21.62
C GLU A 205 -2.38 -1.68 20.21
N LEU A 206 -3.04 -0.53 20.09
CA LEU A 206 -3.58 -0.04 18.82
C LEU A 206 -2.96 1.31 18.50
N GLN A 207 -2.52 1.48 17.26
CA GLN A 207 -2.03 2.75 16.75
C GLN A 207 -3.19 3.71 16.47
N HIS A 208 -3.02 4.99 16.80
CA HIS A 208 -3.93 6.08 16.46
C HIS A 208 -3.23 7.20 15.71
N CYS A 209 -4.00 8.02 14.98
CA CYS A 209 -3.48 9.14 14.20
C CYS A 209 -3.38 10.46 14.97
N VAL A 210 -3.84 10.53 16.23
CA VAL A 210 -3.85 11.77 17.03
C VAL A 210 -2.46 12.15 17.55
N ASP A 211 -2.12 13.43 17.42
CA ASP A 211 -0.89 14.01 17.97
C ASP A 211 -1.04 14.44 19.44
N LEU A 212 -0.66 13.55 20.35
CA LEU A 212 -0.74 13.78 21.80
C LEU A 212 0.47 14.59 22.27
N ARG A 213 0.29 15.90 22.43
CA ARG A 213 1.30 16.87 22.90
C ARG A 213 1.21 17.17 24.39
N ASN A 214 0.05 16.91 25.01
CA ASN A 214 -0.17 17.12 26.44
C ASN A 214 -1.16 16.12 27.04
N THR A 215 -1.25 16.08 28.37
CA THR A 215 -2.08 15.13 29.12
C THR A 215 -3.58 15.38 28.98
N SER A 216 -4.02 16.60 28.67
CA SER A 216 -5.44 16.86 28.43
C SER A 216 -5.95 16.11 27.19
N GLN A 217 -5.10 15.99 26.17
CA GLN A 217 -5.42 15.27 24.93
C GLN A 217 -5.47 13.74 25.14
N THR A 218 -4.67 13.18 26.05
CA THR A 218 -4.72 11.74 26.34
C THR A 218 -6.07 11.36 26.96
N GLY A 219 -6.65 12.24 27.76
CA GLY A 219 -8.00 12.08 28.34
C GLY A 219 -9.14 12.11 27.32
N CYS A 220 -8.91 12.71 26.14
CA CYS A 220 -9.88 12.74 25.03
C CYS A 220 -9.90 11.44 24.21
N LEU A 221 -8.91 10.55 24.37
CA LEU A 221 -8.90 9.27 23.69
C LEU A 221 -9.59 8.21 24.55
N LYS A 222 -10.43 7.39 23.92
CA LYS A 222 -11.11 6.27 24.54
C LYS A 222 -11.04 5.06 23.64
N PHE A 223 -10.86 3.88 24.22
CA PHE A 223 -11.15 2.66 23.50
C PHE A 223 -12.65 2.56 23.25
N VAL A 224 -13.00 1.97 22.12
CA VAL A 224 -14.39 1.67 21.76
C VAL A 224 -14.50 0.23 21.32
N ARG A 225 -15.60 -0.42 21.68
CA ARG A 225 -15.85 -1.80 21.29
C ARG A 225 -17.23 -1.99 20.68
N ALA A 226 -17.39 -2.95 19.80
CA ALA A 226 -18.68 -3.32 19.24
C ALA A 226 -18.85 -4.84 19.12
N PRO A 227 -20.07 -5.37 19.32
CA PRO A 227 -20.39 -6.73 18.94
C PRO A 227 -20.12 -6.94 17.45
N LEU A 228 -19.76 -8.17 17.09
CA LEU A 228 -19.52 -8.56 15.69
C LEU A 228 -20.71 -9.28 15.05
N LYS A 229 -21.77 -9.55 15.82
CA LYS A 229 -22.96 -10.29 15.38
C LYS A 229 -24.20 -9.40 15.40
N PHE A 230 -25.12 -9.65 14.47
CA PHE A 230 -26.44 -9.03 14.43
C PHE A 230 -27.25 -9.30 15.70
N PRO A 231 -28.19 -8.42 16.07
CA PRO A 231 -28.60 -7.20 15.36
C PRO A 231 -27.69 -5.98 15.58
N ASN A 232 -26.78 -6.03 16.55
CA ASN A 232 -26.00 -4.87 17.01
C ASN A 232 -24.56 -4.88 16.48
N ALA A 233 -24.32 -5.51 15.34
CA ALA A 233 -23.00 -5.59 14.73
C ALA A 233 -22.45 -4.18 14.49
N TYR A 234 -21.21 -3.92 14.91
CA TYR A 234 -20.51 -2.64 14.73
C TYR A 234 -21.21 -1.42 15.34
N GLN A 235 -22.11 -1.63 16.30
CA GLN A 235 -22.57 -0.57 17.20
C GLN A 235 -21.58 -0.42 18.34
N PHE A 236 -20.74 0.60 18.25
CA PHE A 236 -19.66 0.87 19.20
C PHE A 236 -20.16 1.55 20.46
N SER A 237 -19.59 1.13 21.58
CA SER A 237 -19.70 1.80 22.88
C SER A 237 -18.31 2.09 23.44
N ILE A 238 -18.23 3.11 24.29
CA ILE A 238 -16.99 3.44 25.02
C ILE A 238 -16.63 2.29 25.95
N VAL A 239 -15.34 2.05 26.01
CA VAL A 239 -14.69 1.10 26.91
C VAL A 239 -13.99 1.88 28.00
N GLU A 240 -14.28 1.51 29.24
CA GLU A 240 -13.50 2.00 30.37
C GLU A 240 -12.12 1.31 30.46
N GLY A 241 -11.14 2.07 30.94
CA GLY A 241 -9.75 1.64 31.04
C GLY A 241 -8.92 1.92 29.79
N GLY A 242 -7.76 1.29 29.73
CA GLY A 242 -6.71 1.58 28.77
C GLY A 242 -5.92 2.84 29.10
N SER A 243 -4.78 3.02 28.43
CA SER A 243 -3.86 4.12 28.67
C SER A 243 -3.30 4.68 27.37
N PHE A 244 -3.13 6.00 27.33
CA PHE A 244 -2.52 6.76 26.23
C PHE A 244 -1.43 7.67 26.80
N SER A 245 -0.30 7.78 26.10
CA SER A 245 0.86 8.55 26.58
C SER A 245 1.20 9.70 25.63
N VAL A 246 1.62 10.82 26.20
CA VAL A 246 2.13 11.98 25.43
C VAL A 246 3.33 11.56 24.59
N GLY A 247 3.39 12.01 23.34
CA GLY A 247 4.44 11.68 22.38
C GLY A 247 4.35 10.27 21.78
N ASN A 248 3.44 9.41 22.26
CA ASN A 248 3.21 8.09 21.69
C ASN A 248 1.97 8.10 20.77
N ARG A 249 2.00 7.25 19.74
CA ARG A 249 0.88 7.02 18.80
C ARG A 249 0.15 5.71 19.07
N TYR A 250 0.41 5.06 20.20
CA TYR A 250 -0.23 3.82 20.60
C TYR A 250 -1.01 3.99 21.90
N GLY A 251 -2.21 3.44 21.93
CA GLY A 251 -2.95 3.18 23.16
C GLY A 251 -2.84 1.72 23.55
N CYS A 252 -2.77 1.44 24.85
CA CYS A 252 -2.68 0.08 25.40
C CYS A 252 -3.91 -0.24 26.25
N ILE A 253 -4.45 -1.47 26.14
CA ILE A 253 -5.58 -1.94 26.96
C ILE A 253 -5.50 -3.45 27.23
N GLU A 254 -5.87 -3.86 28.44
CA GLU A 254 -6.01 -5.27 28.82
C GLU A 254 -7.43 -5.79 28.55
N ARG A 255 -7.55 -6.95 27.89
CA ARG A 255 -8.85 -7.56 27.52
C ARG A 255 -8.86 -9.09 27.60
N ASP A 256 -9.95 -9.63 28.13
CA ASP A 256 -10.31 -11.05 28.15
C ASP A 256 -11.57 -11.35 27.32
N GLU A 257 -12.38 -10.33 27.02
CA GLU A 257 -13.48 -10.37 26.06
C GLU A 257 -13.11 -9.73 24.71
N PHE A 258 -13.27 -10.47 23.63
CA PHE A 258 -12.88 -10.04 22.29
C PHE A 258 -14.06 -9.81 21.36
N CYS A 259 -13.99 -8.71 20.62
CA CYS A 259 -14.99 -8.25 19.66
C CYS A 259 -14.32 -7.24 18.69
N ALA A 260 -15.07 -6.36 18.02
CA ALA A 260 -14.46 -5.23 17.32
C ALA A 260 -13.91 -4.24 18.35
N LEU A 261 -12.65 -3.83 18.20
CA LEU A 261 -11.97 -2.87 19.06
C LEU A 261 -11.34 -1.74 18.22
N GLY A 262 -11.44 -0.52 18.69
CA GLY A 262 -10.76 0.64 18.10
C GLY A 262 -10.53 1.74 19.14
N ILE A 263 -9.97 2.86 18.70
CA ILE A 263 -9.77 4.06 19.49
C ILE A 263 -10.58 5.19 18.88
N ALA A 264 -11.32 5.90 19.71
CA ALA A 264 -12.06 7.09 19.34
C ALA A 264 -11.55 8.31 20.12
N HIS A 265 -11.55 9.46 19.46
CA HIS A 265 -11.42 10.76 20.10
C HIS A 265 -12.80 11.25 20.50
N VAL A 266 -12.96 11.66 21.76
CA VAL A 266 -14.16 12.29 22.32
C VAL A 266 -13.97 13.80 22.21
N GLY A 267 -14.76 14.43 21.35
CA GLY A 267 -14.84 15.89 21.33
C GLY A 267 -15.59 16.39 22.56
N ASN A 268 -15.10 17.45 23.19
CA ASN A 268 -15.94 18.23 24.10
C ASN A 268 -17.10 18.76 23.26
N GLY A 269 -18.30 18.23 23.51
CA GLY A 269 -19.52 18.76 22.90
C GLY A 269 -19.60 20.26 23.16
N ASP A 270 -19.94 21.00 22.11
CA ASP A 270 -20.20 22.46 22.04
C ASP A 270 -19.08 23.32 21.44
N ILE A 271 -18.81 23.11 20.14
CA ILE A 271 -18.60 24.25 19.23
C ILE A 271 -19.44 24.00 17.97
N PRO A 272 -20.46 24.81 17.68
CA PRO A 272 -21.20 24.72 16.42
C PRO A 272 -20.31 25.23 15.28
N ASN A 273 -20.28 24.47 14.19
CA ASN A 273 -19.89 24.85 12.83
C ASN A 273 -19.12 26.17 12.66
N GLY A 274 -17.79 26.08 12.59
CA GLY A 274 -16.94 27.10 11.99
C GLY A 274 -16.50 26.63 10.60
N GLY A 275 -17.37 26.77 9.60
CA GLY A 275 -16.94 26.74 8.21
C GLY A 275 -16.00 27.90 7.95
N GLY A 276 -14.69 27.64 7.90
CA GLY A 276 -13.66 28.60 7.55
C GLY A 276 -13.04 28.20 6.23
N ASN A 277 -13.69 28.59 5.13
CA ASN A 277 -13.08 28.61 3.81
C ASN A 277 -12.37 29.98 3.65
N GLY A 278 -11.19 29.98 3.04
CA GLY A 278 -10.40 31.19 2.74
C GLY A 278 -9.42 31.55 3.86
N SER A 279 -8.20 31.97 3.62
CA SER A 279 -7.46 32.23 2.38
C SER A 279 -6.04 32.55 2.84
N GLU A 280 -5.06 32.21 2.01
CA GLU A 280 -3.69 32.71 2.13
C GLU A 280 -3.71 34.22 2.35
N ASN A 281 -2.94 34.68 3.33
CA ASN A 281 -2.32 35.99 3.30
C ASN A 281 -1.03 35.91 4.11
N ASP A 282 0.06 35.84 3.36
CA ASP A 282 1.39 36.21 3.80
C ASP A 282 1.34 37.55 4.54
N THR A 283 1.78 37.57 5.79
CA THR A 283 2.25 38.80 6.41
C THR A 283 3.71 38.60 6.74
N GLN A 284 4.54 39.13 5.86
CA GLN A 284 5.97 39.29 6.06
C GLN A 284 6.26 40.04 7.36
N THR A 285 7.12 39.43 8.15
CA THR A 285 7.94 40.05 9.16
C THR A 285 8.95 41.01 8.53
N GLN A 286 8.85 42.29 8.88
CA GLN A 286 10.00 43.19 9.02
C GLN A 286 9.75 43.93 10.34
N GLY A 287 10.66 43.98 11.31
CA GLY A 287 12.11 44.06 11.18
C GLY A 287 12.50 45.39 11.79
N ILE A 288 13.02 45.30 13.01
CA ILE A 288 13.49 46.39 13.88
C ILE A 288 14.49 47.30 13.15
N GLN A 289 14.25 48.61 13.15
CA GLN A 289 15.28 49.64 13.36
C GLN A 289 14.65 50.96 13.82
#